data_AF-A0A359GY78-F1
#
_entry.id   AF-A0A359GY78-F1
#
_cell.length_a   1.000
_cell.length_b   1.000
_cell.length_c   1.000
_cell.angle_alpha   90.00
_cell.angle_beta   90.00
_cell.angle_gamma   90.00
#
_symmetry.space_group_name_H-M   'P 1'
#
loop_
_entity.id
_entity.type
_entity.pdbx_description
1 polymer ?
#
loop_
_entity_poly.entity_id
_entity_poly.type
_entity_poly.pdbx_seq_one_letter_code
_entity_poly.pdbx_strand_id
1 'polypeptide(L)'
;MSKKQSLRWQIGEVSVSCITELLLPVEYYEKYPFMREARPEALQEIPWLYPNFVSPEGELLISIQALLVQTKGFNLLVDTCVGNDKPRKITANQALNTEFLHDLAATG
;
A
#
# COMPACT_ATOMS: atom_id res chain seq x y z
N MET A 1 7.91 12.84 -5.76
CA MET A 1 7.79 11.85 -4.67
C MET A 1 6.56 12.19 -3.86
N SER A 2 5.50 11.39 -3.95
CA SER A 2 4.30 11.57 -3.12
C SER A 2 4.69 11.39 -1.64
N LYS A 3 4.29 12.33 -0.79
CA LYS A 3 4.58 12.30 0.65
C LYS A 3 3.81 11.10 1.23
N LYS A 4 4.50 10.12 1.84
CA LYS A 4 3.82 9.00 2.52
C LYS A 4 2.80 9.58 3.50
N GLN A 5 1.52 9.28 3.31
CA GLN A 5 0.48 9.73 4.22
C GLN A 5 0.54 8.90 5.51
N SER A 6 0.70 9.59 6.64
CA SER A 6 0.57 8.97 7.96
C SER A 6 -0.90 8.87 8.32
N LEU A 7 -1.53 7.73 8.01
CA LEU A 7 -2.92 7.47 8.41
C LEU A 7 -2.95 6.87 9.82
N ARG A 8 -3.75 7.47 10.70
CA ARG A 8 -3.98 6.99 12.07
C ARG A 8 -5.47 7.11 12.41
N TRP A 9 -5.97 6.08 13.08
CA TRP A 9 -7.36 6.02 13.56
C TRP A 9 -7.40 5.66 15.04
N GLN A 10 -8.41 6.17 15.74
CA GLN A 10 -8.75 5.76 17.10
C GLN A 10 -10.06 4.99 17.07
N ILE A 11 -10.04 3.75 17.57
CA ILE A 11 -11.21 2.85 17.65
C ILE A 11 -11.40 2.44 19.11
N GLY A 12 -12.32 3.10 19.81
CA GLY A 12 -12.48 2.92 21.25
C GLY A 12 -11.17 3.26 21.97
N GLU A 13 -10.61 2.31 22.72
CA GLU A 13 -9.32 2.49 23.43
C GLU A 13 -8.08 2.09 22.60
N VAL A 14 -8.26 1.72 21.33
CA VAL A 14 -7.20 1.20 20.45
C VAL A 14 -6.80 2.25 19.42
N SER A 15 -5.49 2.46 19.25
CA SER A 15 -4.93 3.25 18.16
C SER A 15 -4.48 2.33 17.03
N VAL A 16 -4.80 2.68 15.79
CA VAL A 16 -4.35 1.95 14.59
C VAL A 16 -3.58 2.92 13.71
N SER A 17 -2.33 2.61 13.41
CA SER A 17 -1.50 3.40 12.49
C SER A 17 -1.16 2.57 11.24
N CYS A 18 -1.33 3.16 10.06
CA CYS A 18 -0.92 2.55 8.80
C CYS A 18 0.51 2.93 8.46
N ILE A 19 1.33 1.92 8.13
CA ILE A 19 2.73 2.10 7.72
C ILE A 19 2.87 1.53 6.31
N THR A 20 2.93 2.42 5.31
CA THR A 20 3.07 2.04 3.90
C THR A 20 4.52 1.70 3.58
N GLU A 21 4.77 0.46 3.15
CA GLU A 21 6.07 0.05 2.61
C GLU A 21 6.22 0.56 1.16
N LEU A 22 5.21 0.29 0.33
CA LEU A 22 5.31 0.45 -1.12
C LEU A 22 3.98 0.90 -1.73
N LEU A 23 4.07 1.76 -2.74
CA LEU A 23 2.99 2.07 -3.67
C LEU A 23 3.42 1.63 -5.07
N LEU A 24 2.61 0.82 -5.74
CA LEU A 24 2.91 0.27 -7.05
C LEU A 24 1.81 0.68 -8.05
N PRO A 25 2.17 1.33 -9.18
CA PRO A 25 1.28 1.39 -10.32
C PRO A 25 1.19 -0.01 -10.95
N VAL A 26 -0.02 -0.41 -11.31
CA VAL A 26 -0.29 -1.64 -12.05
C VAL A 26 -0.98 -1.29 -13.36
N GLU A 27 -0.21 -1.38 -14.43
CA GLU A 27 -0.70 -1.23 -15.79
C GLU A 27 -1.70 -2.35 -16.14
N TYR A 28 -2.73 -2.00 -16.91
CA TYR A 28 -3.65 -2.99 -17.45
C TYR A 28 -3.01 -3.70 -18.65
N TYR A 29 -2.74 -4.99 -18.52
CA TYR A 29 -2.24 -5.83 -19.61
C TYR A 29 -3.31 -6.82 -20.08
N GLU A 30 -3.95 -6.57 -21.23
CA GLU A 30 -5.14 -7.31 -21.69
C GLU A 30 -4.94 -8.84 -21.75
N LYS A 31 -3.73 -9.30 -22.10
CA LYS A 31 -3.43 -10.74 -22.19
C LYS A 31 -3.28 -11.42 -20.81
N TYR A 32 -2.80 -10.68 -19.79
CA TYR A 32 -2.62 -11.17 -18.41
C TYR A 32 -3.00 -10.07 -17.41
N PRO A 33 -4.29 -9.71 -17.30
CA PRO A 33 -4.70 -8.58 -16.49
C PRO A 33 -4.61 -8.94 -15.00
N PHE A 34 -4.14 -7.98 -14.18
CA PHE A 34 -4.17 -8.12 -12.72
C PHE A 34 -5.61 -8.31 -12.21
N MET A 35 -6.52 -7.48 -12.69
CA MET A 35 -7.97 -7.64 -12.54
C MET A 35 -8.64 -7.45 -13.89
N ARG A 36 -9.45 -8.43 -14.32
CA ARG A 36 -10.00 -8.49 -15.69
C ARG A 36 -10.83 -7.25 -16.08
N GLU A 37 -11.63 -6.75 -15.15
CA GLU A 37 -12.56 -5.64 -15.35
C GLU A 37 -11.95 -4.26 -15.08
N ALA A 38 -10.73 -4.21 -14.53
CA ALA A 38 -10.02 -2.96 -14.22
C ALA A 38 -9.38 -2.33 -15.46
N ARG A 39 -10.17 -2.14 -16.53
CA ARG A 39 -9.74 -1.42 -17.74
C ARG A 39 -9.60 0.07 -17.43
N PRO A 40 -8.62 0.78 -18.00
CA PRO A 40 -8.40 2.21 -17.74
C PRO A 40 -9.68 3.06 -17.83
N GLU A 41 -10.50 2.83 -18.86
CA GLU A 41 -11.74 3.57 -19.09
C GLU A 41 -12.77 3.29 -18.00
N ALA A 42 -12.91 2.02 -17.59
CA ALA A 42 -13.84 1.62 -16.52
C ALA A 42 -13.40 2.18 -15.16
N LEU A 43 -12.09 2.26 -14.91
CA LEU A 43 -11.55 2.83 -13.67
C LEU A 43 -11.80 4.35 -13.57
N GLN A 44 -11.68 5.07 -14.69
CA GLN A 44 -11.93 6.51 -14.77
C GLN A 44 -13.40 6.89 -14.52
N GLU A 45 -14.33 5.98 -14.81
CA GLU A 45 -15.76 6.20 -14.58
C GLU A 45 -16.17 6.10 -13.09
N ILE A 46 -15.29 5.61 -12.20
CA ILE A 46 -15.59 5.40 -10.78
C ILE A 46 -15.12 6.61 -9.94
N PRO A 47 -16.01 7.51 -9.49
CA PRO A 47 -15.59 8.82 -8.96
C PRO A 47 -14.89 8.79 -7.60
N TRP A 48 -15.11 7.74 -6.80
CA TRP A 48 -14.37 7.60 -5.54
C TRP A 48 -12.97 7.02 -5.76
N LEU A 49 -12.76 6.33 -6.88
CA LEU A 49 -11.53 5.64 -7.21
C LEU A 49 -10.58 6.57 -7.97
N TYR A 50 -11.02 7.15 -9.09
CA TYR A 50 -10.27 8.19 -9.81
C TYR A 50 -10.64 9.58 -9.25
N PRO A 51 -9.68 10.47 -8.96
CA PRO A 51 -8.25 10.41 -9.29
C PRO A 51 -7.34 9.92 -8.15
N ASN A 52 -7.91 9.35 -7.08
CA ASN A 52 -7.16 9.12 -5.83
C ASN A 52 -6.33 7.82 -5.85
N PHE A 53 -6.83 6.78 -6.50
CA PHE A 53 -6.27 5.42 -6.52
C PHE A 53 -5.97 4.91 -7.94
N VAL A 54 -6.07 5.80 -8.92
CA VAL A 54 -5.80 5.53 -10.34
C VAL A 54 -4.93 6.67 -10.86
N SER A 55 -3.81 6.35 -11.52
CA SER A 55 -2.92 7.37 -12.09
C SER A 55 -3.60 8.11 -13.25
N PRO A 56 -3.12 9.31 -13.64
CA PRO A 56 -3.59 9.98 -14.86
C PRO A 56 -3.48 9.09 -16.12
N GLU A 57 -2.53 8.16 -16.14
CA GLU A 57 -2.28 7.19 -17.20
C GLU A 57 -3.25 5.98 -17.14
N GLY A 58 -4.13 5.91 -16.14
CA GLY A 58 -5.15 4.86 -15.99
C GLY A 58 -4.66 3.60 -15.27
N GLU A 59 -3.52 3.65 -14.59
CA GLU A 59 -2.97 2.53 -13.84
C GLU A 59 -3.57 2.47 -12.44
N LEU A 60 -3.82 1.27 -11.92
CA LEU A 60 -4.23 1.10 -10.53
C LEU A 60 -3.06 1.37 -9.59
N LEU A 61 -3.27 2.20 -8.57
CA LEU A 61 -2.29 2.45 -7.52
C LEU A 61 -2.55 1.51 -6.34
N ILE A 62 -1.70 0.49 -6.18
CA ILE A 62 -1.80 -0.49 -5.09
C ILE A 62 -0.86 -0.12 -3.96
N SER A 63 -1.35 -0.13 -2.72
CA SER A 63 -0.51 -0.02 -1.53
C SER A 63 -0.19 -1.37 -0.90
N ILE A 64 1.05 -1.52 -0.46
CA ILE A 64 1.47 -2.58 0.46
C ILE A 64 1.85 -1.91 1.77
N GLN A 65 1.19 -2.33 2.84
CA GLN A 65 1.27 -1.66 4.14
C GLN A 65 1.06 -2.65 5.28
N ALA A 66 1.59 -2.30 6.44
CA ALA A 66 1.27 -2.96 7.70
C ALA A 66 0.37 -2.05 8.54
N LEU A 67 -0.39 -2.65 9.45
CA LEU A 67 -1.16 -1.92 10.46
C LEU A 67 -0.56 -2.19 11.83
N LEU A 68 -0.10 -1.13 12.50
CA LEU A 68 0.28 -1.19 13.90
C LEU A 68 -0.94 -0.88 14.76
N VAL A 69 -1.41 -1.89 15.49
CA VAL A 69 -2.54 -1.82 16.41
C VAL A 69 -2.00 -1.75 17.83
N GLN A 70 -2.24 -0.64 18.51
CA GLN A 70 -1.74 -0.38 19.86
C GLN A 70 -2.89 -0.38 20.86
N THR A 71 -2.76 -1.23 21.88
CA THR A 71 -3.65 -1.29 23.04
C THR A 71 -2.90 -0.83 24.29
N LYS A 72 -3.57 -0.77 25.44
CA LYS A 72 -2.89 -0.48 26.72
C LYS A 72 -1.88 -1.56 27.13
N GLY A 73 -2.04 -2.80 26.68
CA GLY A 73 -1.26 -3.94 27.17
C GLY A 73 -0.25 -4.50 26.18
N PHE A 74 -0.45 -4.27 24.88
CA PHE A 74 0.41 -4.82 23.83
C PHE A 74 0.25 -4.08 22.51
N ASN A 75 1.26 -4.25 21.66
CA ASN A 75 1.27 -3.85 20.26
C ASN A 75 1.11 -5.09 19.38
N LEU A 76 0.23 -5.02 18.40
CA LEU A 76 0.04 -6.03 17.36
C LEU A 76 0.40 -5.42 16.01
N LEU A 77 1.33 -6.03 15.30
CA LEU A 77 1.60 -5.71 13.90
C LEU A 77 0.83 -6.68 13.02
N VAL A 78 -0.06 -6.16 12.18
CA VAL A 78 -0.80 -6.94 11.17
C VAL A 78 -0.07 -6.82 9.84
N ASP A 79 0.23 -7.99 9.25
CA ASP A 79 1.11 -8.19 8.10
C ASP A 79 2.56 -7.69 8.29
N THR A 80 3.43 -8.07 7.36
CA THR A 80 4.86 -7.70 7.36
C THR A 80 5.38 -7.29 5.97
N CYS A 81 4.44 -7.00 5.06
CA CYS A 81 4.72 -6.50 3.72
C CYS A 81 5.64 -7.42 2.88
N VAL A 82 6.43 -6.86 1.96
CA VAL A 82 7.32 -7.58 1.04
C VAL A 82 8.68 -7.87 1.68
N GLY A 83 9.23 -6.86 2.38
CA GLY A 83 10.52 -6.89 3.06
C GLY A 83 11.70 -6.47 2.17
N ASN A 84 12.66 -5.78 2.79
CA ASN A 84 13.93 -5.40 2.17
C ASN A 84 14.82 -6.62 1.86
N ASP A 85 15.80 -6.40 0.97
CA ASP A 85 16.92 -7.32 0.67
C ASP A 85 16.52 -8.69 0.10
N LYS A 86 15.25 -8.86 -0.26
CA LYS A 86 14.72 -10.11 -0.80
C LYS A 86 14.08 -9.92 -2.18
N PRO A 87 14.55 -10.64 -3.21
CA PRO A 87 13.93 -10.59 -4.53
C PRO A 87 12.56 -11.27 -4.50
N ARG A 88 11.52 -10.59 -5.02
CA ARG A 88 10.14 -11.08 -5.05
C ARG A 88 9.52 -10.85 -6.42
N LYS A 89 8.63 -11.75 -6.86
CA LYS A 89 7.94 -11.60 -8.16
C LYS A 89 7.17 -10.27 -8.27
N ILE A 90 6.55 -9.83 -7.17
CA ILE A 90 5.79 -8.57 -7.12
C ILE A 90 6.66 -7.33 -7.36
N THR A 91 7.97 -7.43 -7.15
CA THR A 91 8.96 -6.37 -7.40
C THR A 91 9.84 -6.69 -8.62
N ALA A 92 9.30 -7.44 -9.59
CA ALA A 92 10.05 -7.91 -10.76
C ALA A 92 11.36 -8.65 -10.41
N ASN A 93 11.36 -9.35 -9.27
CA ASN A 93 12.52 -10.04 -8.67
C ASN A 93 13.68 -9.12 -8.28
N GLN A 94 13.42 -7.82 -8.08
CA GLN A 94 14.38 -6.90 -7.48
C GLN A 94 14.18 -6.86 -5.95
N ALA A 95 15.28 -6.75 -5.21
CA ALA A 95 15.23 -6.57 -3.77
C ALA A 95 14.79 -5.14 -3.43
N LEU A 96 13.96 -4.99 -2.40
CA LEU A 96 13.58 -3.69 -1.89
C LEU A 96 14.67 -3.11 -0.97
N ASN A 97 14.73 -1.78 -0.91
CA ASN A 97 15.47 -1.03 0.10
C ASN A 97 14.62 0.20 0.48
N THR A 98 13.68 0.00 1.40
CA THR A 98 12.72 1.00 1.86
C THR A 98 12.98 1.41 3.31
N GLU A 99 12.41 2.54 3.71
CA GLU A 99 12.43 3.06 5.08
C GLU A 99 11.42 2.37 6.02
N PHE A 100 10.83 1.22 5.65
CA PHE A 100 9.73 0.62 6.40
C PHE A 100 10.03 0.39 7.89
N LEU A 101 11.22 -0.12 8.23
CA LEU A 101 11.60 -0.34 9.63
C LEU A 101 11.82 0.98 10.39
N HIS A 102 12.31 2.01 9.70
CA HIS A 102 12.44 3.35 10.28
C HIS A 102 11.04 3.94 10.56
N ASP A 103 10.14 3.86 9.58
CA ASP A 103 8.77 4.34 9.69
C ASP A 103 7.98 3.59 10.79
N LEU A 104 8.17 2.26 10.90
CA LEU A 104 7.58 1.43 11.96
C LEU A 104 8.06 1.88 13.34
N ALA A 105 9.36 2.05 13.53
CA ALA A 105 9.94 2.50 14.81
C ALA A 105 9.53 3.93 15.17
N ALA A 106 9.35 4.82 14.19
CA ALA A 106 8.89 6.18 14.43
C ALA A 106 7.38 6.26 14.79
N THR A 107 6.60 5.24 14.40
CA THR A 107 5.13 5.23 14.58
C THR A 107 4.71 4.73 15.97
N GLY A 108 5.52 3.90 16.63
CA GLY A 108 5.20 3.31 17.93
C GLY A 108 6.41 3.05 18.80
#